data_AF-A0A5E5BI81-F1
#
_entry.id   AF-A0A5E5BI81-F1
#
_cell.length_a   1.000
_cell.length_b   1.000
_cell.length_c   1.000
_cell.angle_alpha   90.00
_cell.angle_beta   90.00
_cell.angle_gamma   90.00
#
_symmetry.space_group_name_H-M   'P 1'
#
loop_
_entity.id
_entity.type
_entity.pdbx_description
1 polymer ?
#
loop_
_entity_poly.entity_id
_entity_poly.type
_entity_poly.pdbx_seq_one_letter_code
_entity_poly.pdbx_strand_id
1 'polypeptide(L)'
;MLDNHLVVFRSFGRDLPLVSETRREAMDRTLSTLNFNDWKTVNATYRALTDMGYLDQLCDFFCVGRNKGKYLEAWAALVFYQLAEVPKHNPGCVSPDFFCNRQDACRTLAPGLAASAKMMLLKSNDANDANDANDANDVANDFAQFLTEADWRCLAAEVHLNDGKEARCQASLEKAARAFKASAEAHKDRRRWVPEAAMRRSAAAALTDAAQAAERAGEVFVAELRANAADEQWLAALAYARTNPSGWLHPDLEQKTICVEAVHAAQQAADAALKESDKDNYLALAAKACKHLERHAASAKIHRQRANEYLSQHRYAEAADHFRKAAIFELQGGRPGPAAIDFRAGAAALKNIPEDFPDETGMFEAAASAHCDAKQYREAASAAQEAAAIFERNHMPSSRARLLELAAQALAKVPDPLGAAALRMQAATIYRDICGHKYNAALAYTAAGSAYKEGGVLRLARVAHLEAEPLYTATGDVAGATAARLAATACVPKKLDMATFEAMAPDNDQVIVDINAKIAAHQDALQSEDGFKVDGLSLRFDDLYCCIEGDSFVAGQRLEWLLLCRGANVWEFVTASGAKRLTAKGRHHVEQRDLEIEDVFRGKRLWALLSKVR
;
A
#
# COMPACT_ATOMS: atom_id res chain seq x y z
N MET A 1 -0.66 -25.17 -47.44
CA MET A 1 -1.58 -26.05 -46.72
C MET A 1 -3.00 -25.96 -47.27
N LEU A 2 -3.36 -25.04 -48.19
CA LEU A 2 -4.70 -25.00 -48.78
C LEU A 2 -4.64 -24.67 -50.27
N ASP A 3 -5.20 -25.61 -51.03
CA ASP A 3 -5.66 -25.59 -52.43
C ASP A 3 -5.89 -27.08 -52.80
N ASN A 4 -6.85 -27.77 -52.16
CA ASN A 4 -7.24 -29.18 -52.43
C ASN A 4 -6.14 -30.27 -52.62
N HIS A 5 -4.89 -29.94 -52.34
CA HIS A 5 -3.73 -30.78 -52.47
C HIS A 5 -2.81 -30.43 -51.31
N LEU A 6 -2.68 -31.39 -50.39
CA LEU A 6 -1.58 -31.50 -49.44
C LEU A 6 -0.28 -31.11 -50.16
N VAL A 7 0.16 -29.88 -49.88
CA VAL A 7 1.29 -29.12 -50.43
C VAL A 7 2.04 -29.81 -51.56
N VAL A 8 1.97 -29.23 -52.75
CA VAL A 8 2.78 -29.67 -53.87
C VAL A 8 4.24 -29.23 -53.68
N PHE A 9 5.20 -30.17 -53.76
CA PHE A 9 6.61 -29.84 -53.98
C PHE A 9 6.79 -29.47 -55.46
N ARG A 10 7.23 -28.24 -55.77
CA ARG A 10 7.80 -27.94 -57.10
C ARG A 10 9.30 -28.16 -57.05
N SER A 11 9.73 -29.34 -57.51
CA SER A 11 11.07 -29.51 -58.04
C SER A 11 10.95 -30.05 -59.46
N PHE A 12 11.71 -29.48 -60.40
CA PHE A 12 11.75 -29.90 -61.81
C PHE A 12 10.41 -29.83 -62.56
N GLY A 13 9.56 -28.82 -62.29
CA GLY A 13 8.39 -28.52 -63.12
C GLY A 13 7.24 -29.55 -63.06
N ARG A 14 7.19 -30.39 -62.02
CA ARG A 14 6.03 -31.25 -61.73
C ARG A 14 5.52 -31.04 -60.32
N ASP A 15 4.21 -31.17 -60.19
CA ASP A 15 3.48 -30.99 -58.95
C ASP A 15 3.29 -32.37 -58.26
N LEU A 16 3.94 -32.60 -57.11
CA LEU A 16 3.84 -33.85 -56.32
C LEU A 16 3.24 -33.60 -54.92
N PRO A 17 2.20 -34.35 -54.49
CA PRO A 17 1.54 -34.14 -53.20
C PRO A 17 2.43 -34.53 -52.01
N LEU A 18 2.43 -33.71 -50.95
CA LEU A 18 3.26 -33.90 -49.75
C LEU A 18 2.85 -35.09 -48.86
N VAL A 19 1.69 -35.67 -49.13
CA VAL A 19 1.16 -36.84 -48.43
C VAL A 19 0.56 -37.75 -49.50
N SER A 20 1.05 -38.98 -49.58
CA SER A 20 0.52 -39.98 -50.52
C SER A 20 -0.98 -40.19 -50.32
N GLU A 21 -1.71 -40.52 -51.38
CA GLU A 21 -3.15 -40.83 -51.33
C GLU A 21 -3.46 -41.96 -50.33
N THR A 22 -2.58 -42.96 -50.26
CA THR A 22 -2.62 -44.04 -49.27
C THR A 22 -2.56 -43.54 -47.82
N ARG A 23 -1.78 -42.48 -47.56
CA ARG A 23 -1.67 -41.87 -46.23
C ARG A 23 -2.87 -40.97 -45.92
N ARG A 24 -3.47 -40.33 -46.91
CA ARG A 24 -4.75 -39.60 -46.75
C ARG A 24 -5.86 -40.55 -46.32
N GLU A 25 -6.02 -41.66 -47.02
CA GLU A 25 -7.01 -42.68 -46.63
C GLU A 25 -6.74 -43.27 -45.24
N ALA A 26 -5.47 -43.39 -44.83
CA ALA A 26 -5.11 -43.84 -43.49
C ALA A 26 -5.49 -42.80 -42.42
N MET A 27 -5.25 -41.51 -42.68
CA MET A 27 -5.68 -40.42 -41.80
C MET A 27 -7.21 -40.41 -41.66
N ASP A 28 -7.96 -40.48 -42.76
CA ASP A 28 -9.43 -40.50 -42.76
C ASP A 28 -9.99 -41.73 -42.02
N ARG A 29 -9.37 -42.91 -42.18
CA ARG A 29 -9.72 -44.13 -41.43
C ARG A 29 -9.42 -44.01 -39.93
N THR A 30 -8.32 -43.37 -39.54
CA THR A 30 -8.00 -43.18 -38.11
C THR A 30 -8.82 -42.08 -37.44
N LEU A 31 -9.23 -41.06 -38.20
CA LEU A 31 -10.14 -40.01 -37.72
C LEU A 31 -11.57 -40.53 -37.54
N SER A 32 -12.04 -41.39 -38.45
CA SER A 32 -13.38 -42.00 -38.35
C SER A 32 -13.51 -43.03 -37.22
N THR A 33 -12.41 -43.58 -36.73
CA THR A 33 -12.36 -44.55 -35.61
C THR A 33 -11.94 -43.92 -34.27
N LEU A 34 -11.74 -42.60 -34.23
CA LEU A 34 -11.28 -41.88 -33.05
C LEU A 34 -12.33 -41.90 -31.92
N ASN A 35 -11.93 -42.42 -30.75
CA ASN A 35 -12.69 -42.37 -29.51
C ASN A 35 -11.84 -41.74 -28.41
N PHE A 36 -12.17 -40.52 -27.99
CA PHE A 36 -11.38 -39.82 -26.96
C PHE A 36 -11.38 -40.52 -25.60
N ASN A 37 -12.32 -41.45 -25.33
CA ASN A 37 -12.31 -42.26 -24.11
C ASN A 37 -11.31 -43.45 -24.18
N ASP A 38 -10.77 -43.77 -25.35
CA ASP A 38 -9.76 -44.83 -25.54
C ASP A 38 -8.42 -44.23 -25.96
N TRP A 39 -7.49 -44.19 -25.00
CA TRP A 39 -6.12 -43.71 -25.18
C TRP A 39 -5.41 -44.34 -26.37
N LYS A 40 -5.68 -45.62 -26.68
CA LYS A 40 -5.03 -46.31 -27.79
C LYS A 40 -5.44 -45.73 -29.14
N THR A 41 -6.71 -45.36 -29.28
CA THR A 41 -7.21 -44.73 -30.51
C THR A 41 -6.69 -43.30 -30.63
N VAL A 42 -6.66 -42.53 -29.52
CA VAL A 42 -6.09 -41.17 -29.50
C VAL A 42 -4.61 -41.17 -29.92
N ASN A 43 -3.79 -42.07 -29.36
CA ASN A 43 -2.38 -42.17 -29.71
C ASN A 43 -2.15 -42.71 -31.13
N ALA A 44 -2.98 -43.65 -31.59
CA ALA A 44 -2.91 -44.15 -32.96
C ALA A 44 -3.24 -43.06 -33.98
N THR A 45 -4.30 -42.29 -33.74
CA THR A 45 -4.68 -41.14 -34.57
C THR A 45 -3.61 -40.04 -34.50
N TYR A 46 -3.08 -39.74 -33.31
CA TYR A 46 -1.99 -38.77 -33.17
C TYR A 46 -0.76 -39.16 -33.99
N ARG A 47 -0.31 -40.41 -33.84
CA ARG A 47 0.79 -40.95 -34.66
C ARG A 47 0.44 -40.92 -36.14
N ALA A 48 -0.77 -41.24 -36.55
CA ALA A 48 -1.14 -41.16 -37.97
C ALA A 48 -1.06 -39.73 -38.53
N LEU A 49 -1.39 -38.71 -37.72
CA LEU A 49 -1.28 -37.31 -38.11
C LEU A 49 0.17 -36.80 -38.08
N THR A 50 1.01 -37.26 -37.16
CA THR A 50 2.38 -36.76 -36.95
C THR A 50 3.48 -37.60 -37.60
N ASP A 51 3.22 -38.87 -37.92
CA ASP A 51 4.22 -39.80 -38.47
C ASP A 51 4.68 -39.33 -39.85
N MET A 52 5.98 -39.15 -40.00
CA MET A 52 6.58 -38.75 -41.28
C MET A 52 7.17 -39.99 -41.92
N GLY A 53 6.69 -40.36 -43.12
CA GLY A 53 7.31 -41.43 -43.90
C GLY A 53 8.79 -41.13 -44.21
N TYR A 54 9.58 -42.15 -44.52
CA TYR A 54 11.03 -42.01 -44.74
C TYR A 54 11.40 -40.93 -45.78
N LEU A 55 10.64 -40.85 -46.88
CA LEU A 55 10.82 -39.82 -47.91
C LEU A 55 10.51 -38.40 -47.37
N ASP A 56 9.49 -38.28 -46.52
CA ASP A 56 9.07 -37.01 -45.92
C ASP A 56 10.08 -36.49 -44.89
N GLN A 57 10.70 -37.40 -44.12
CA GLN A 57 11.79 -37.07 -43.18
C GLN A 57 13.04 -36.60 -43.93
N LEU A 58 13.34 -37.24 -45.07
CA LEU A 58 14.45 -36.85 -45.93
C LEU A 58 14.21 -35.44 -46.53
N CYS A 59 13.00 -35.17 -47.02
CA CYS A 59 12.64 -33.84 -47.54
C CYS A 59 12.61 -32.75 -46.44
N ASP A 60 12.15 -33.07 -45.22
CA ASP A 60 12.20 -32.14 -44.08
C ASP A 60 13.65 -31.76 -43.72
N PHE A 61 14.55 -32.75 -43.78
CA PHE A 61 15.97 -32.54 -43.53
C PHE A 61 16.61 -31.58 -44.53
N PHE A 62 16.34 -31.75 -45.83
CA PHE A 62 16.99 -30.96 -46.87
C PHE A 62 16.33 -29.60 -47.17
N CYS A 63 15.02 -29.45 -46.90
CA CYS A 63 14.27 -28.28 -47.40
C CYS A 63 13.61 -27.43 -46.31
N VAL A 64 13.36 -27.96 -45.12
CA VAL A 64 12.55 -27.29 -44.07
C VAL A 64 13.30 -27.21 -42.73
N GLY A 65 14.57 -27.64 -42.69
CA GLY A 65 15.45 -27.48 -41.54
C GLY A 65 15.04 -28.31 -40.32
N ARG A 66 14.41 -29.48 -40.54
CA ARG A 66 13.91 -30.38 -39.47
C ARG A 66 12.74 -29.83 -38.65
N ASN A 67 11.96 -28.90 -39.20
CA ASN A 67 10.84 -28.27 -38.49
C ASN A 67 9.46 -28.85 -38.88
N LYS A 68 9.36 -29.66 -39.93
CA LYS A 68 8.08 -30.25 -40.39
C LYS A 68 7.41 -31.09 -39.31
N GLY A 69 8.18 -31.85 -38.53
CA GLY A 69 7.65 -32.61 -37.40
C GLY A 69 6.93 -31.73 -36.38
N LYS A 70 7.55 -30.61 -35.97
CA LYS A 70 6.95 -29.64 -35.04
C LYS A 70 5.67 -29.02 -35.59
N TYR A 71 5.64 -28.70 -36.88
CA TYR A 71 4.44 -28.17 -37.53
C TYR A 71 3.32 -29.22 -37.63
N LEU A 72 3.64 -30.49 -37.87
CA LEU A 72 2.66 -31.57 -37.89
C LEU A 72 2.10 -31.85 -36.49
N GLU A 73 2.91 -31.78 -35.45
CA GLU A 73 2.47 -31.91 -34.06
C GLU A 73 1.53 -30.77 -33.65
N ALA A 74 1.88 -29.53 -34.00
CA ALA A 74 1.03 -28.36 -33.78
C ALA A 74 -0.29 -28.45 -34.56
N TRP A 75 -0.25 -28.87 -35.82
CA TRP A 75 -1.45 -29.07 -36.62
C TRP A 75 -2.33 -30.20 -36.05
N ALA A 76 -1.74 -31.33 -35.67
CA ALA A 76 -2.46 -32.42 -35.04
C ALA A 76 -3.17 -31.94 -33.77
N ALA A 77 -2.49 -31.18 -32.90
CA ALA A 77 -3.09 -30.60 -31.70
C ALA A 77 -4.35 -29.77 -32.03
N LEU A 78 -4.31 -28.89 -33.04
CA LEU A 78 -5.48 -28.11 -33.45
C LEU A 78 -6.62 -28.97 -34.00
N VAL A 79 -6.32 -30.01 -34.77
CA VAL A 79 -7.33 -30.96 -35.27
C VAL A 79 -8.00 -31.71 -34.10
N PHE A 80 -7.21 -32.15 -33.12
CA PHE A 80 -7.74 -32.79 -31.90
C PHE A 80 -8.61 -31.82 -31.09
N TYR A 81 -8.23 -30.54 -30.97
CA TYR A 81 -9.06 -29.52 -30.33
C TYR A 81 -10.37 -29.29 -31.09
N GLN A 82 -10.35 -29.19 -32.42
CA GLN A 82 -11.56 -29.05 -33.24
C GLN A 82 -12.51 -30.26 -33.07
N LEU A 83 -11.98 -31.49 -33.11
CA LEU A 83 -12.78 -32.70 -32.99
C LEU A 83 -13.34 -32.89 -31.57
N ALA A 84 -12.61 -32.47 -30.54
CA ALA A 84 -13.07 -32.48 -29.15
C ALA A 84 -14.19 -31.46 -28.87
N GLU A 85 -14.41 -30.49 -29.76
CA GLU A 85 -15.54 -29.56 -29.69
C GLU A 85 -16.84 -30.15 -30.26
N VAL A 86 -16.76 -31.23 -31.05
CA VAL A 86 -17.94 -31.91 -31.57
C VAL A 86 -18.61 -32.69 -30.41
N PRO A 87 -19.88 -32.40 -30.05
CA PRO A 87 -20.53 -32.97 -28.86
C PRO A 87 -20.54 -34.51 -28.79
N LYS A 88 -20.45 -35.17 -29.96
CA LYS A 88 -20.40 -36.62 -30.13
C LYS A 88 -19.18 -37.29 -29.46
N HIS A 89 -18.10 -36.54 -29.21
CA HIS A 89 -16.78 -37.09 -28.88
C HIS A 89 -16.35 -36.94 -27.41
N ASN A 90 -17.27 -36.59 -26.52
CA ASN A 90 -17.10 -36.46 -25.06
C ASN A 90 -16.08 -35.37 -24.62
N PRO A 91 -16.56 -34.23 -24.08
CA PRO A 91 -15.73 -33.03 -23.89
C PRO A 91 -14.65 -33.12 -22.79
N GLY A 92 -14.64 -34.14 -21.93
CA GLY A 92 -13.67 -34.26 -20.81
C GLY A 92 -12.33 -34.91 -21.13
N CYS A 93 -12.11 -35.36 -22.37
CA CYS A 93 -11.16 -36.44 -22.64
C CYS A 93 -9.82 -36.03 -23.30
N VAL A 94 -9.62 -34.77 -23.67
CA VAL A 94 -8.29 -34.29 -24.11
C VAL A 94 -7.51 -33.86 -22.87
N SER A 95 -6.61 -34.73 -22.39
CA SER A 95 -5.69 -34.37 -21.30
C SER A 95 -4.74 -33.25 -21.76
N PRO A 96 -4.60 -32.15 -21.00
CA PRO A 96 -3.63 -31.08 -21.28
C PRO A 96 -2.19 -31.57 -21.40
N ASP A 97 -1.86 -32.71 -20.78
CA ASP A 97 -0.50 -33.24 -20.73
C ASP A 97 -0.05 -33.90 -22.06
N PHE A 98 -0.97 -34.11 -23.01
CA PHE A 98 -0.69 -34.85 -24.25
C PHE A 98 -0.39 -33.96 -25.46
N PHE A 99 -0.85 -32.70 -25.47
CA PHE A 99 -0.69 -31.77 -26.61
C PHE A 99 -0.16 -30.42 -26.14
N CYS A 100 0.60 -29.72 -26.99
CA CYS A 100 0.87 -28.30 -26.76
C CYS A 100 -0.46 -27.51 -26.73
N ASN A 101 -0.48 -26.39 -26.00
CA ASN A 101 -1.70 -25.60 -25.90
C ASN A 101 -2.13 -25.06 -27.28
N ARG A 102 -3.42 -24.77 -27.45
CA ARG A 102 -4.04 -24.37 -28.73
C ARG A 102 -3.37 -23.13 -29.35
N GLN A 103 -2.89 -22.20 -28.54
CA GLN A 103 -2.25 -20.97 -29.00
C GLN A 103 -0.78 -21.20 -29.43
N ASP A 104 -0.05 -22.03 -28.70
CA ASP A 104 1.30 -22.48 -29.03
C ASP A 104 1.30 -23.26 -30.34
N ALA A 105 0.25 -24.05 -30.57
CA ALA A 105 0.05 -24.72 -31.85
C ALA A 105 -0.13 -23.70 -33.00
N CYS A 106 -0.97 -22.67 -32.82
CA CYS A 106 -1.12 -21.59 -33.81
C CYS A 106 0.19 -20.82 -34.03
N ARG A 107 0.92 -20.45 -32.98
CA ARG A 107 2.22 -19.77 -33.08
C ARG A 107 3.27 -20.63 -33.75
N THR A 108 3.29 -21.92 -33.46
CA THR A 108 4.21 -22.87 -34.08
C THR A 108 3.89 -22.98 -35.57
N LEU A 109 2.61 -22.97 -35.96
CA LEU A 109 2.20 -23.08 -37.36
C LEU A 109 2.40 -21.81 -38.18
N ALA A 110 2.16 -20.62 -37.60
CA ALA A 110 2.20 -19.34 -38.30
C ALA A 110 3.46 -19.10 -39.16
N PRO A 111 4.70 -19.31 -38.67
CA PRO A 111 5.90 -19.15 -39.49
C PRO A 111 6.02 -20.22 -40.58
N GLY A 112 5.48 -21.43 -40.34
CA GLY A 112 5.52 -22.57 -41.26
C GLY A 112 4.51 -22.54 -42.40
N LEU A 113 3.59 -21.56 -42.42
CA LEU A 113 2.63 -21.40 -43.51
C LEU A 113 3.32 -20.92 -44.80
N ALA A 114 2.97 -21.55 -45.92
CA ALA A 114 3.39 -21.11 -47.25
C ALA A 114 2.83 -19.70 -47.56
N ALA A 115 3.55 -18.92 -48.38
CA ALA A 115 3.16 -17.55 -48.70
C ALA A 115 1.74 -17.43 -49.29
N SER A 116 1.33 -18.36 -50.16
CA SER A 116 -0.04 -18.42 -50.69
C SER A 116 -1.08 -18.67 -49.59
N ALA A 117 -0.79 -19.57 -48.65
CA ALA A 117 -1.67 -19.88 -47.52
C ALA A 117 -1.76 -18.71 -46.52
N LYS A 118 -0.66 -17.98 -46.29
CA LYS A 118 -0.67 -16.73 -45.50
C LYS A 118 -1.56 -15.69 -46.17
N MET A 119 -1.37 -15.43 -47.47
CA MET A 119 -2.21 -14.46 -48.20
C MET A 119 -3.69 -14.84 -48.18
N MET A 120 -4.01 -16.12 -48.38
CA MET A 120 -5.40 -16.59 -48.32
C MET A 120 -6.00 -16.42 -46.92
N LEU A 121 -5.25 -16.81 -45.87
CA LEU A 121 -5.68 -16.65 -44.48
C LEU A 121 -5.95 -15.18 -44.11
N LEU A 122 -5.04 -14.29 -44.50
CA LEU A 122 -5.17 -12.87 -44.24
C LEU A 122 -6.30 -12.22 -45.05
N LYS A 123 -6.47 -12.62 -46.32
CA LYS A 123 -7.59 -12.16 -47.17
C LYS A 123 -8.93 -12.60 -46.60
N SER A 124 -9.05 -13.84 -46.10
CA SER A 124 -10.26 -14.33 -45.44
C SER A 124 -10.54 -13.63 -44.10
N ASN A 125 -9.49 -13.22 -43.38
CA ASN A 125 -9.64 -12.42 -42.16
C ASN A 125 -10.11 -11.00 -42.46
N ASP A 126 -9.54 -10.36 -43.50
CA ASP A 126 -9.87 -8.99 -43.89
C ASP A 126 -11.25 -8.88 -44.60
N ALA A 127 -11.68 -9.92 -45.33
CA ALA A 127 -12.96 -9.94 -46.07
C ALA A 127 -14.20 -10.12 -45.17
N ASN A 128 -14.06 -10.74 -44.00
CA ASN A 128 -15.16 -10.91 -43.05
C ASN A 128 -15.42 -9.66 -42.17
N ASP A 129 -14.49 -8.70 -42.16
CA ASP A 129 -14.60 -7.44 -41.40
C ASP A 129 -15.18 -6.29 -42.26
N ALA A 130 -15.06 -6.35 -43.58
CA ALA A 130 -15.76 -5.45 -44.48
C ALA A 130 -17.21 -5.93 -44.63
N ASN A 131 -18.19 -5.03 -44.46
CA ASN A 131 -19.63 -5.30 -44.67
C ASN A 131 -20.01 -5.78 -46.09
N ASP A 132 -19.05 -6.19 -46.92
CA ASP A 132 -19.23 -6.78 -48.24
C ASP A 132 -19.54 -8.28 -48.13
N ALA A 133 -20.70 -8.58 -47.55
CA ALA A 133 -21.21 -9.94 -47.37
C ALA A 133 -21.40 -10.76 -48.66
N ASN A 134 -21.22 -10.13 -49.84
CA ASN A 134 -21.35 -10.80 -51.14
C ASN A 134 -20.08 -11.54 -51.59
N ASP A 135 -18.88 -11.16 -51.14
CA ASP A 135 -17.61 -11.85 -51.49
C ASP A 135 -17.14 -12.84 -50.40
N ALA A 136 -17.67 -12.72 -49.17
CA ALA A 136 -17.32 -13.59 -48.04
C ALA A 136 -17.79 -15.06 -48.22
N ASN A 137 -18.81 -15.30 -49.04
CA ASN A 137 -19.31 -16.65 -49.33
C ASN A 137 -18.48 -17.40 -50.40
N ASP A 138 -17.72 -16.70 -51.24
CA ASP A 138 -16.93 -17.32 -52.33
C ASP A 138 -15.51 -17.70 -51.89
N VAL A 139 -14.98 -17.05 -50.85
CA VAL A 139 -13.79 -17.54 -50.14
C VAL A 139 -14.25 -18.50 -49.05
N ALA A 140 -14.81 -19.65 -49.45
CA ALA A 140 -15.00 -20.79 -48.55
C ALA A 140 -13.63 -21.13 -47.99
N ASN A 141 -13.35 -20.63 -46.77
CA ASN A 141 -12.02 -20.63 -46.20
C ASN A 141 -11.64 -22.10 -45.99
N ASP A 142 -10.80 -22.69 -46.85
CA ASP A 142 -10.46 -24.12 -46.74
C ASP A 142 -9.87 -24.45 -45.34
N PHE A 143 -9.39 -23.44 -44.60
CA PHE A 143 -9.01 -23.55 -43.19
C PHE A 143 -10.15 -24.02 -42.29
N ALA A 144 -11.40 -23.67 -42.58
CA ALA A 144 -12.58 -24.09 -41.82
C ALA A 144 -12.84 -25.61 -41.87
N GLN A 145 -12.27 -26.31 -42.85
CA GLN A 145 -12.31 -27.78 -42.90
C GLN A 145 -11.46 -28.43 -41.80
N PHE A 146 -10.40 -27.75 -41.35
CA PHE A 146 -9.37 -28.31 -40.45
C PHE A 146 -9.16 -27.51 -39.16
N LEU A 147 -9.71 -26.30 -39.07
CA LEU A 147 -9.58 -25.38 -37.96
C LEU A 147 -10.93 -24.76 -37.64
N THR A 148 -11.15 -24.49 -36.36
CA THR A 148 -12.34 -23.75 -35.95
C THR A 148 -12.20 -22.28 -36.31
N GLU A 149 -13.32 -21.55 -36.30
CA GLU A 149 -13.29 -20.12 -36.61
C GLU A 149 -12.33 -19.33 -35.73
N ALA A 150 -12.33 -19.64 -34.44
CA ALA A 150 -11.43 -18.99 -33.52
C ALA A 150 -9.95 -19.36 -33.74
N ASP A 151 -9.66 -20.59 -34.18
CA ASP A 151 -8.29 -21.04 -34.43
C ASP A 151 -7.68 -20.38 -35.64
N TRP A 152 -8.41 -20.35 -36.77
CA TRP A 152 -7.85 -19.73 -37.97
C TRP A 152 -7.71 -18.21 -37.79
N ARG A 153 -8.61 -17.55 -37.03
CA ARG A 153 -8.46 -16.14 -36.64
C ARG A 153 -7.26 -15.92 -35.71
N CYS A 154 -7.03 -16.84 -34.78
CA CYS A 154 -5.83 -16.81 -33.91
C CYS A 154 -4.54 -17.01 -34.74
N LEU A 155 -4.57 -17.93 -35.71
CA LEU A 155 -3.47 -18.17 -36.64
C LEU A 155 -3.21 -16.95 -37.53
N ALA A 156 -4.26 -16.25 -37.97
CA ALA A 156 -4.15 -15.00 -38.74
C ALA A 156 -3.47 -13.89 -37.91
N ALA A 157 -3.83 -13.76 -36.63
CA ALA A 157 -3.19 -12.83 -35.71
C ALA A 157 -1.69 -13.14 -35.55
N GLU A 158 -1.32 -14.40 -35.37
CA GLU A 158 0.09 -14.83 -35.31
C GLU A 158 0.83 -14.60 -36.63
N VAL A 159 0.17 -14.73 -37.78
CA VAL A 159 0.79 -14.43 -39.08
C VAL A 159 1.08 -12.94 -39.22
N HIS A 160 0.16 -12.06 -38.80
CA HIS A 160 0.43 -10.61 -38.75
C HIS A 160 1.62 -10.28 -37.85
N LEU A 161 1.74 -10.92 -36.69
CA LEU A 161 2.87 -10.73 -35.77
C LEU A 161 4.22 -11.24 -36.29
N ASN A 162 4.19 -12.20 -37.24
CA ASN A 162 5.35 -12.94 -37.74
C ASN A 162 5.68 -12.65 -39.23
N ASP A 163 5.11 -11.61 -39.85
CA ASP A 163 5.41 -11.26 -41.25
C ASP A 163 6.83 -10.65 -41.38
N GLY A 164 7.82 -11.55 -41.36
CA GLY A 164 9.21 -11.27 -40.99
C GLY A 164 10.10 -10.68 -42.07
N LYS A 165 9.70 -9.59 -42.73
CA LYS A 165 10.63 -8.83 -43.60
C LYS A 165 10.63 -7.31 -43.43
N GLU A 166 9.68 -6.75 -42.70
CA GLU A 166 9.66 -5.33 -42.37
C GLU A 166 9.56 -5.18 -40.85
N ALA A 167 10.23 -4.17 -40.29
CA ALA A 167 10.08 -3.85 -38.86
C ALA A 167 8.58 -3.78 -38.53
N ARG A 168 8.15 -4.47 -37.45
CA ARG A 168 6.73 -4.58 -37.06
C ARG A 168 6.08 -3.19 -37.13
N CYS A 169 5.27 -2.96 -38.15
CA CYS A 169 4.66 -1.68 -38.40
C CYS A 169 3.32 -1.58 -37.64
N GLN A 170 2.91 -0.36 -37.29
CA GLN A 170 1.65 -0.08 -36.59
C GLN A 170 0.46 -0.80 -37.24
N ALA A 171 0.38 -0.75 -38.58
CA ALA A 171 -0.67 -1.41 -39.35
C ALA A 171 -0.75 -2.93 -39.13
N SER A 172 0.39 -3.59 -38.88
CA SER A 172 0.40 -5.03 -38.57
C SER A 172 -0.11 -5.33 -37.17
N LEU A 173 0.22 -4.49 -36.18
CA LEU A 173 -0.24 -4.64 -34.79
C LEU A 173 -1.75 -4.44 -34.68
N GLU A 174 -2.30 -3.44 -35.38
CA GLU A 174 -3.74 -3.19 -35.43
C GLU A 174 -4.51 -4.33 -36.10
N LYS A 175 -3.93 -4.92 -37.15
CA LYS A 175 -4.51 -6.12 -37.80
C LYS A 175 -4.45 -7.35 -36.90
N ALA A 176 -3.33 -7.57 -36.19
CA ALA A 176 -3.22 -8.63 -35.20
C ALA A 176 -4.21 -8.46 -34.03
N ALA A 177 -4.35 -7.25 -33.50
CA ALA A 177 -5.30 -6.92 -32.45
C ALA A 177 -6.75 -7.25 -32.85
N ARG A 178 -7.13 -6.88 -34.08
CA ARG A 178 -8.44 -7.19 -34.65
C ARG A 178 -8.68 -8.69 -34.77
N ALA A 179 -7.71 -9.43 -35.32
CA ALA A 179 -7.81 -10.88 -35.46
C ALA A 179 -7.94 -11.60 -34.10
N PHE A 180 -7.21 -11.17 -33.06
CA PHE A 180 -7.40 -11.71 -31.71
C PHE A 180 -8.77 -11.39 -31.10
N LYS A 181 -9.28 -10.17 -31.33
CA LYS A 181 -10.62 -9.78 -30.87
C LYS A 181 -11.70 -10.64 -31.55
N ALA A 182 -11.60 -10.80 -32.87
CA ALA A 182 -12.50 -11.62 -33.68
C ALA A 182 -12.45 -13.11 -33.26
N SER A 183 -11.28 -13.61 -32.88
CA SER A 183 -11.11 -14.96 -32.30
C SER A 183 -11.78 -15.07 -30.93
N ALA A 184 -11.66 -14.05 -30.07
CA ALA A 184 -12.32 -14.02 -28.77
C ALA A 184 -13.86 -14.01 -28.87
N GLU A 185 -14.39 -13.32 -29.89
CA GLU A 185 -15.82 -13.27 -30.17
C GLU A 185 -16.35 -14.62 -30.64
N ALA A 186 -15.61 -15.34 -31.49
CA ALA A 186 -15.96 -16.70 -31.91
C ALA A 186 -16.01 -17.71 -30.73
N HIS A 187 -15.29 -17.44 -29.63
CA HIS A 187 -15.38 -18.25 -28.39
C HIS A 187 -16.44 -17.80 -27.40
N LYS A 188 -17.04 -16.62 -27.57
CA LYS A 188 -17.90 -15.98 -26.56
C LYS A 188 -19.12 -16.81 -26.19
N ASP A 189 -19.71 -17.50 -27.15
CA ASP A 189 -20.94 -18.27 -26.94
C ASP A 189 -20.69 -19.70 -26.42
N ARG A 190 -19.42 -20.06 -26.25
CA ARG A 190 -19.00 -21.38 -25.76
C ARG A 190 -18.52 -21.26 -24.32
N ARG A 191 -19.42 -21.49 -23.35
CA ARG A 191 -19.17 -21.36 -21.89
C ARG A 191 -17.88 -22.03 -21.38
N ARG A 192 -17.45 -23.11 -22.03
CA ARG A 192 -16.20 -23.83 -21.74
C ARG A 192 -14.94 -22.98 -21.98
N TRP A 193 -15.00 -22.04 -22.92
CA TRP A 193 -13.85 -21.27 -23.42
C TRP A 193 -13.84 -19.81 -22.96
N VAL A 194 -14.62 -19.47 -21.94
CA VAL A 194 -14.66 -18.13 -21.35
C VAL A 194 -13.26 -17.62 -20.93
N PRO A 195 -12.38 -18.44 -20.31
CA PRO A 195 -11.02 -18.00 -19.98
C PRO A 195 -10.17 -17.66 -21.23
N GLU A 196 -10.28 -18.48 -22.29
CA GLU A 196 -9.55 -18.30 -23.55
C GLU A 196 -10.05 -17.08 -24.33
N ALA A 197 -11.36 -16.81 -24.29
CA ALA A 197 -11.94 -15.59 -24.85
C ALA A 197 -11.49 -14.33 -24.10
N ALA A 198 -11.42 -14.37 -22.76
CA ALA A 198 -10.93 -13.26 -21.94
C ALA A 198 -9.44 -12.95 -22.20
N MET A 199 -8.64 -14.01 -22.35
CA MET A 199 -7.22 -13.95 -22.71
C MET A 199 -7.02 -13.23 -24.05
N ARG A 200 -7.74 -13.65 -25.10
CA ARG A 200 -7.64 -13.05 -26.43
C ARG A 200 -8.11 -11.59 -26.48
N ARG A 201 -9.13 -11.21 -25.71
CA ARG A 201 -9.52 -9.79 -25.54
C ARG A 201 -8.42 -8.96 -24.89
N SER A 202 -7.72 -9.53 -23.91
CA SER A 202 -6.62 -8.85 -23.21
C SER A 202 -5.42 -8.63 -24.15
N ALA A 203 -5.08 -9.62 -24.97
CA ALA A 203 -4.06 -9.48 -26.01
C ALA A 203 -4.42 -8.40 -27.04
N ALA A 204 -5.67 -8.38 -27.51
CA ALA A 204 -6.15 -7.36 -28.45
C ALA A 204 -6.07 -5.93 -27.87
N ALA A 205 -6.43 -5.75 -26.60
CA ALA A 205 -6.32 -4.46 -25.91
C ALA A 205 -4.87 -4.00 -25.81
N ALA A 206 -3.95 -4.87 -25.37
CA ALA A 206 -2.53 -4.55 -25.24
C ALA A 206 -1.88 -4.14 -26.59
N LEU A 207 -2.22 -4.84 -27.67
CA LEU A 207 -1.73 -4.51 -29.02
C LEU A 207 -2.31 -3.18 -29.54
N THR A 208 -3.54 -2.85 -29.17
CA THR A 208 -4.17 -1.57 -29.51
C THR A 208 -3.49 -0.41 -28.77
N ASP A 209 -3.23 -0.57 -27.47
CA ASP A 209 -2.52 0.41 -26.66
C ASP A 209 -1.12 0.68 -27.21
N ALA A 210 -0.40 -0.39 -27.61
CA ALA A 210 0.93 -0.29 -28.20
C ALA A 210 0.93 0.43 -29.57
N ALA A 211 -0.08 0.17 -30.41
CA ALA A 211 -0.23 0.88 -31.69
C ALA A 211 -0.45 2.40 -31.47
N GLN A 212 -1.27 2.77 -30.50
CA GLN A 212 -1.53 4.17 -30.15
C GLN A 212 -0.31 4.86 -29.49
N ALA A 213 0.47 4.13 -28.70
CA ALA A 213 1.72 4.63 -28.13
C ALA A 213 2.75 4.92 -29.23
N ALA A 214 2.87 4.03 -30.22
CA ALA A 214 3.73 4.20 -31.38
C ALA A 214 3.31 5.39 -32.27
N GLU A 215 2.00 5.57 -32.49
CA GLU A 215 1.44 6.72 -33.24
C GLU A 215 1.84 8.06 -32.60
N ARG A 216 1.81 8.13 -31.27
CA ARG A 216 2.13 9.35 -30.50
C ARG A 216 3.63 9.66 -30.47
N ALA A 217 4.50 8.69 -30.78
CA ALA A 217 5.95 8.84 -30.68
C ALA A 217 6.61 9.56 -31.89
N GLY A 218 5.98 9.60 -33.07
CA GLY A 218 6.43 10.38 -34.26
C GLY A 218 7.73 9.90 -34.96
N GLU A 219 7.84 10.08 -36.28
CA GLU A 219 8.78 9.36 -37.20
C GLU A 219 10.31 9.60 -37.08
N VAL A 220 10.80 10.60 -36.34
CA VAL A 220 12.24 11.00 -36.43
C VAL A 220 13.11 10.47 -35.26
N PHE A 221 12.51 10.00 -34.17
CA PHE A 221 13.24 9.45 -33.00
C PHE A 221 13.36 7.90 -33.03
N VAL A 222 13.17 7.31 -34.21
CA VAL A 222 12.44 6.04 -34.34
C VAL A 222 13.29 4.78 -34.47
N ALA A 223 14.61 4.83 -34.57
CA ALA A 223 15.40 3.58 -34.59
C ALA A 223 15.60 3.00 -33.17
N GLU A 224 15.92 3.86 -32.21
CA GLU A 224 16.26 3.47 -30.82
C GLU A 224 15.00 3.37 -29.95
N LEU A 225 14.00 4.25 -30.15
CA LEU A 225 12.66 4.08 -29.56
C LEU A 225 11.87 2.93 -30.21
N ARG A 226 12.12 2.50 -31.46
CA ARG A 226 11.52 1.24 -31.98
C ARG A 226 12.09 0.00 -31.29
N ALA A 227 13.34 0.06 -30.82
CA ALA A 227 13.91 -0.99 -29.98
C ALA A 227 13.26 -0.98 -28.58
N ASN A 228 12.91 0.18 -28.02
CA ASN A 228 12.23 0.29 -26.72
C ASN A 228 10.70 0.11 -26.81
N ALA A 229 10.06 0.38 -27.95
CA ALA A 229 8.69 -0.04 -28.26
C ALA A 229 8.62 -1.55 -28.53
N ALA A 230 9.77 -2.22 -28.77
CA ALA A 230 9.86 -3.66 -28.67
C ALA A 230 9.74 -4.15 -27.21
N ASP A 231 9.88 -3.29 -26.19
CA ASP A 231 9.52 -3.63 -24.81
C ASP A 231 8.00 -3.48 -24.56
N GLU A 232 7.27 -2.71 -25.37
CA GLU A 232 5.81 -2.85 -25.44
C GLU A 232 5.39 -4.11 -26.21
N GLN A 233 6.21 -4.58 -27.19
CA GLN A 233 6.09 -5.96 -27.71
C GLN A 233 6.36 -7.00 -26.63
N TRP A 234 7.13 -6.67 -25.58
CA TRP A 234 7.35 -7.55 -24.42
C TRP A 234 6.15 -7.60 -23.48
N LEU A 235 5.45 -6.49 -23.23
CA LEU A 235 4.17 -6.51 -22.48
C LEU A 235 3.06 -7.27 -23.23
N ALA A 236 3.04 -7.21 -24.57
CA ALA A 236 2.20 -8.06 -25.41
C ALA A 236 2.66 -9.53 -25.38
N ALA A 237 3.97 -9.80 -25.41
CA ALA A 237 4.54 -11.13 -25.22
C ALA A 237 4.39 -11.67 -23.77
N LEU A 238 4.13 -10.81 -22.79
CA LEU A 238 3.87 -11.11 -21.38
C LEU A 238 2.40 -11.46 -21.14
N ALA A 239 1.48 -10.70 -21.75
CA ALA A 239 0.07 -11.10 -21.85
C ALA A 239 -0.08 -12.43 -22.61
N TYR A 240 0.84 -12.70 -23.51
CA TYR A 240 1.02 -13.98 -24.20
C TYR A 240 1.69 -15.06 -23.33
N ALA A 241 2.71 -14.76 -22.52
CA ALA A 241 3.36 -15.74 -21.64
C ALA A 241 2.44 -16.21 -20.51
N ARG A 242 1.42 -15.40 -20.17
CA ARG A 242 0.33 -15.72 -19.23
C ARG A 242 -0.61 -16.86 -19.68
N THR A 243 -0.40 -17.46 -20.85
CA THR A 243 -1.33 -18.44 -21.44
C THR A 243 -0.91 -19.90 -21.27
N ASN A 244 0.10 -20.19 -20.45
CA ASN A 244 0.55 -21.58 -20.19
C ASN A 244 -0.36 -22.31 -19.18
N PRO A 245 -1.17 -23.32 -19.57
CA PRO A 245 -2.00 -24.09 -18.67
C PRO A 245 -1.49 -25.54 -18.65
N SER A 246 -0.28 -25.77 -18.17
CA SER A 246 0.11 -27.10 -17.70
C SER A 246 1.21 -26.99 -16.63
N GLY A 247 0.93 -27.56 -15.45
CA GLY A 247 1.98 -28.11 -14.58
C GLY A 247 3.00 -27.15 -13.92
N TRP A 248 2.59 -26.46 -12.86
CA TRP A 248 3.31 -26.28 -11.58
C TRP A 248 4.80 -25.83 -11.57
N LEU A 249 5.04 -24.69 -10.89
CA LEU A 249 6.30 -24.04 -10.43
C LEU A 249 7.04 -23.22 -11.51
N HIS A 250 7.04 -21.89 -11.64
CA HIS A 250 6.72 -20.74 -10.79
C HIS A 250 6.36 -19.52 -11.70
N PRO A 251 5.07 -19.25 -12.00
CA PRO A 251 4.65 -18.09 -12.81
C PRO A 251 5.07 -16.74 -12.21
N ASP A 252 5.25 -16.71 -10.88
CA ASP A 252 5.57 -15.49 -10.15
C ASP A 252 6.99 -14.97 -10.40
N LEU A 253 7.96 -15.85 -10.72
CA LEU A 253 9.37 -15.46 -10.86
C LEU A 253 9.64 -14.78 -12.20
N GLU A 254 9.08 -15.30 -13.29
CA GLU A 254 9.20 -14.71 -14.62
C GLU A 254 8.36 -13.43 -14.72
N GLN A 255 7.12 -13.41 -14.21
CA GLN A 255 6.32 -12.18 -14.15
C GLN A 255 7.01 -11.08 -13.32
N LYS A 256 7.63 -11.44 -12.19
CA LYS A 256 8.40 -10.48 -11.37
C LYS A 256 9.61 -9.95 -12.13
N THR A 257 10.38 -10.81 -12.81
CA THR A 257 11.56 -10.41 -13.59
C THR A 257 11.18 -9.44 -14.71
N ILE A 258 10.06 -9.72 -15.38
CA ILE A 258 9.60 -8.94 -16.54
C ILE A 258 9.05 -7.58 -16.13
N CYS A 259 8.23 -7.53 -15.10
CA CYS A 259 7.76 -6.24 -14.62
C CYS A 259 8.89 -5.45 -13.94
N VAL A 260 9.97 -6.08 -13.46
CA VAL A 260 11.20 -5.39 -13.04
C VAL A 260 11.90 -4.75 -14.23
N GLU A 261 12.06 -5.49 -15.33
CA GLU A 261 12.65 -4.97 -16.57
C GLU A 261 11.80 -3.85 -17.18
N ALA A 262 10.47 -3.99 -17.20
CA ALA A 262 9.56 -2.96 -17.70
C ALA A 262 9.61 -1.67 -16.86
N VAL A 263 9.73 -1.80 -15.53
CA VAL A 263 9.94 -0.64 -14.65
C VAL A 263 11.27 0.04 -14.97
N HIS A 264 12.33 -0.74 -15.20
CA HIS A 264 13.65 -0.21 -15.55
C HIS A 264 13.65 0.49 -16.91
N ALA A 265 13.06 -0.12 -17.94
CA ALA A 265 12.95 0.44 -19.28
C ALA A 265 12.12 1.74 -19.27
N ALA A 266 10.98 1.76 -18.57
CA ALA A 266 10.17 2.96 -18.44
C ALA A 266 10.89 4.08 -17.66
N GLN A 267 11.71 3.74 -16.66
CA GLN A 267 12.57 4.71 -15.97
C GLN A 267 13.67 5.26 -16.89
N GLN A 268 14.33 4.41 -17.66
CA GLN A 268 15.34 4.84 -18.64
C GLN A 268 14.73 5.72 -19.74
N ALA A 269 13.53 5.39 -20.22
CA ALA A 269 12.79 6.21 -21.18
C ALA A 269 12.40 7.57 -20.59
N ALA A 270 12.01 7.61 -19.32
CA ALA A 270 11.75 8.85 -18.60
C ALA A 270 13.02 9.72 -18.46
N ASP A 271 14.17 9.12 -18.17
CA ASP A 271 15.44 9.83 -18.05
C ASP A 271 15.95 10.36 -19.41
N ALA A 272 15.65 9.66 -20.50
CA ALA A 272 16.02 10.05 -21.87
C ALA A 272 15.01 11.00 -22.53
N ALA A 273 13.84 11.22 -21.93
CA ALA A 273 12.78 12.05 -22.51
C ALA A 273 13.17 13.54 -22.55
N LEU A 274 13.14 14.13 -23.76
CA LEU A 274 13.41 15.55 -23.96
C LEU A 274 12.24 16.46 -23.58
N LYS A 275 11.01 15.94 -23.67
CA LYS A 275 9.79 16.65 -23.29
C LYS A 275 9.31 16.19 -21.92
N GLU A 276 8.94 17.14 -21.11
CA GLU A 276 8.51 16.87 -19.73
C GLU A 276 7.19 16.08 -19.65
N SER A 277 6.27 16.31 -20.61
CA SER A 277 5.04 15.52 -20.74
C SER A 277 5.30 14.04 -20.95
N ASP A 278 6.36 13.72 -21.71
CA ASP A 278 6.68 12.35 -22.08
C ASP A 278 7.35 11.66 -20.89
N LYS A 279 8.20 12.38 -20.14
CA LYS A 279 8.75 11.94 -18.86
C LYS A 279 7.65 11.54 -17.87
N ASP A 280 6.62 12.38 -17.71
CA ASP A 280 5.48 12.09 -16.83
C ASP A 280 4.72 10.83 -17.26
N ASN A 281 4.49 10.67 -18.56
CA ASN A 281 3.81 9.50 -19.10
C ASN A 281 4.61 8.21 -18.84
N TYR A 282 5.92 8.21 -19.08
CA TYR A 282 6.78 7.05 -18.83
C TYR A 282 6.87 6.70 -17.34
N LEU A 283 6.99 7.69 -16.45
CA LEU A 283 6.98 7.44 -15.00
C LEU A 283 5.63 6.94 -14.50
N ALA A 284 4.52 7.39 -15.09
CA ALA A 284 3.18 6.87 -14.79
C ALA A 284 3.03 5.40 -15.22
N LEU A 285 3.59 5.02 -16.38
CA LEU A 285 3.65 3.63 -16.84
C LEU A 285 4.50 2.77 -15.89
N ALA A 286 5.68 3.26 -15.48
CA ALA A 286 6.53 2.58 -14.52
C ALA A 286 5.81 2.34 -13.17
N ALA A 287 5.14 3.36 -12.65
CA ALA A 287 4.35 3.25 -11.41
C ALA A 287 3.19 2.25 -11.54
N LYS A 288 2.49 2.25 -12.68
CA LYS A 288 1.42 1.28 -12.98
C LYS A 288 1.97 -0.16 -13.05
N ALA A 289 3.13 -0.37 -13.66
CA ALA A 289 3.80 -1.66 -13.69
C ALA A 289 4.20 -2.13 -12.29
N CYS A 290 4.77 -1.26 -11.45
CA CYS A 290 5.03 -1.57 -10.03
C CYS A 290 3.76 -1.96 -9.27
N LYS A 291 2.63 -1.28 -9.51
CA LYS A 291 1.34 -1.59 -8.89
C LYS A 291 0.86 -2.99 -9.27
N HIS A 292 1.00 -3.40 -10.53
CA HIS A 292 0.62 -4.74 -10.98
C HIS A 292 1.45 -5.87 -10.34
N LEU A 293 2.65 -5.56 -9.84
CA LEU A 293 3.48 -6.47 -9.05
C LEU A 293 3.23 -6.42 -7.53
N GLU A 294 2.23 -5.65 -7.07
CA GLU A 294 2.04 -5.35 -5.64
C GLU A 294 3.29 -4.71 -4.99
N ARG A 295 4.21 -4.16 -5.80
CA ARG A 295 5.42 -3.45 -5.34
C ARG A 295 5.08 -1.99 -5.08
N HIS A 296 4.14 -1.76 -4.17
CA HIS A 296 3.61 -0.44 -3.86
C HIS A 296 4.69 0.55 -3.41
N ALA A 297 5.68 0.11 -2.63
CA ALA A 297 6.81 0.95 -2.22
C ALA A 297 7.71 1.42 -3.38
N ALA A 298 7.82 0.62 -4.46
CA ALA A 298 8.56 1.00 -5.66
C ALA A 298 7.78 2.05 -6.46
N SER A 299 6.47 1.90 -6.59
CA SER A 299 5.58 2.91 -7.18
C SER A 299 5.66 4.24 -6.41
N ALA A 300 5.62 4.18 -5.07
CA ALA A 300 5.78 5.35 -4.23
C ALA A 300 7.14 6.04 -4.42
N LYS A 301 8.23 5.27 -4.56
CA LYS A 301 9.58 5.82 -4.82
C LYS A 301 9.62 6.62 -6.13
N ILE A 302 8.99 6.11 -7.20
CA ILE A 302 8.91 6.81 -8.50
C ILE A 302 8.19 8.16 -8.33
N HIS A 303 7.05 8.16 -7.64
CA HIS A 303 6.31 9.40 -7.40
C HIS A 303 7.06 10.39 -6.48
N ARG A 304 7.79 9.92 -5.46
CA ARG A 304 8.65 10.80 -4.65
C ARG A 304 9.77 11.44 -5.46
N GLN A 305 10.43 10.66 -6.31
CA GLN A 305 11.50 11.19 -7.16
C GLN A 305 10.94 12.31 -8.04
N ARG A 306 9.77 12.09 -8.65
CA ARG A 306 9.12 13.11 -9.47
C ARG A 306 8.67 14.33 -8.66
N ALA A 307 8.14 14.11 -7.45
CA ALA A 307 7.77 15.20 -6.56
C ALA A 307 8.98 16.08 -6.19
N ASN A 308 10.13 15.47 -5.90
CA ASN A 308 11.37 16.19 -5.59
C ASN A 308 11.92 16.98 -6.78
N GLU A 309 11.81 16.44 -8.00
CA GLU A 309 12.13 17.19 -9.21
C GLU A 309 11.24 18.43 -9.36
N TYR A 310 9.92 18.28 -9.16
CA TYR A 310 9.00 19.42 -9.20
C TYR A 310 9.25 20.45 -8.10
N LEU A 311 9.61 20.00 -6.89
CA LEU A 311 10.06 20.91 -5.82
C LEU A 311 11.28 21.72 -6.26
N SER A 312 12.28 21.09 -6.89
CA SER A 312 13.49 21.78 -7.36
C SER A 312 13.22 22.81 -8.45
N GLN A 313 12.12 22.66 -9.19
CA GLN A 313 11.65 23.57 -10.22
C GLN A 313 10.64 24.61 -9.69
N HIS A 314 10.39 24.65 -8.39
CA HIS A 314 9.37 25.50 -7.75
C HIS A 314 7.93 25.23 -8.22
N ARG A 315 7.65 24.02 -8.72
CA ARG A 315 6.33 23.55 -9.17
C ARG A 315 5.61 22.84 -8.01
N TYR A 316 5.21 23.63 -7.03
CA TYR A 316 4.76 23.13 -5.74
C TYR A 316 3.44 22.33 -5.78
N ALA A 317 2.50 22.71 -6.65
CA ALA A 317 1.22 22.02 -6.76
C ALA A 317 1.38 20.61 -7.34
N GLU A 318 2.20 20.47 -8.38
CA GLU A 318 2.52 19.19 -9.00
C GLU A 318 3.35 18.31 -8.06
N ALA A 319 4.31 18.91 -7.35
CA ALA A 319 5.05 18.20 -6.30
C ALA A 319 4.11 17.61 -5.24
N ALA A 320 3.16 18.40 -4.75
CA ALA A 320 2.19 17.98 -3.74
C ALA A 320 1.30 16.83 -4.25
N ASP A 321 0.80 16.89 -5.49
CA ASP A 321 0.01 15.80 -6.07
C ASP A 321 0.81 14.50 -6.18
N HIS A 322 2.09 14.58 -6.55
CA HIS A 322 2.96 13.41 -6.60
C HIS A 322 3.30 12.85 -5.22
N PHE A 323 3.51 13.68 -4.20
CA PHE A 323 3.63 13.21 -2.82
C PHE A 323 2.35 12.52 -2.33
N ARG A 324 1.18 13.07 -2.64
CA ARG A 324 -0.11 12.45 -2.33
C ARG A 324 -0.24 11.07 -2.98
N LYS A 325 0.12 10.95 -4.26
CA LYS A 325 0.14 9.65 -4.97
C LYS A 325 1.10 8.67 -4.30
N ALA A 326 2.30 9.11 -3.94
CA ALA A 326 3.27 8.27 -3.22
C ALA A 326 2.69 7.76 -1.88
N ALA A 327 2.08 8.63 -1.09
CA ALA A 327 1.46 8.28 0.18
C ALA A 327 0.33 7.25 0.03
N ILE A 328 -0.54 7.41 -0.99
CA ILE A 328 -1.62 6.44 -1.28
C ILE A 328 -1.03 5.05 -1.61
N PHE A 329 0.04 4.98 -2.39
CA PHE A 329 0.70 3.71 -2.66
C PHE A 329 1.33 3.12 -1.40
N GLU A 330 1.96 3.92 -0.54
CA GLU A 330 2.50 3.44 0.74
C GLU A 330 1.41 2.85 1.65
N LEU A 331 0.23 3.48 1.71
CA LEU A 331 -0.94 2.93 2.44
C LEU A 331 -1.40 1.61 1.84
N GLN A 332 -1.51 1.51 0.51
CA GLN A 332 -1.85 0.24 -0.18
C GLN A 332 -0.84 -0.86 0.10
N GLY A 333 0.44 -0.51 0.27
CA GLY A 333 1.52 -1.42 0.65
C GLY A 333 1.59 -1.74 2.15
N GLY A 334 0.63 -1.29 2.96
CA GLY A 334 0.62 -1.54 4.41
C GLY A 334 1.72 -0.81 5.18
N ARG A 335 2.21 0.33 4.64
CA ARG A 335 3.31 1.12 5.20
C ARG A 335 2.83 2.53 5.60
N PRO A 336 2.05 2.64 6.70
CA PRO A 336 1.46 3.92 7.11
C PRO A 336 2.48 4.97 7.57
N GLY A 337 3.62 4.57 8.14
CA GLY A 337 4.68 5.51 8.54
C GLY A 337 5.27 6.30 7.36
N PRO A 338 5.79 5.63 6.32
CA PRO A 338 6.22 6.28 5.09
C PRO A 338 5.12 7.11 4.40
N ALA A 339 3.87 6.63 4.40
CA ALA A 339 2.76 7.39 3.85
C ALA A 339 2.55 8.73 4.58
N ALA A 340 2.65 8.74 5.91
CA ALA A 340 2.51 9.95 6.70
C ALA A 340 3.60 11.00 6.40
N ILE A 341 4.85 10.54 6.19
CA ILE A 341 5.97 11.39 5.78
C ILE A 341 5.68 12.01 4.40
N ASP A 342 5.20 11.22 3.45
CA ASP A 342 4.87 11.68 2.11
C ASP A 342 3.71 12.70 2.13
N PHE A 343 2.64 12.46 2.91
CA PHE A 343 1.56 13.43 3.08
C PHE A 343 2.06 14.76 3.67
N ARG A 344 2.92 14.72 4.69
CA ARG A 344 3.54 15.93 5.25
C ARG A 344 4.42 16.67 4.27
N ALA A 345 5.21 15.96 3.46
CA ALA A 345 6.02 16.57 2.42
C ALA A 345 5.15 17.28 1.36
N GLY A 346 4.03 16.67 0.97
CA GLY A 346 3.04 17.29 0.08
C GLY A 346 2.43 18.56 0.67
N ALA A 347 2.03 18.52 1.94
CA ALA A 347 1.49 19.70 2.64
C ALA A 347 2.53 20.83 2.74
N ALA A 348 3.78 20.49 3.07
CA ALA A 348 4.88 21.45 3.13
C ALA A 348 5.19 22.07 1.76
N ALA A 349 4.99 21.35 0.65
CA ALA A 349 5.11 21.89 -0.69
C ALA A 349 4.05 22.98 -0.94
N LEU A 350 2.78 22.69 -0.60
CA LEU A 350 1.66 23.63 -0.78
C LEU A 350 1.81 24.91 0.04
N LYS A 351 2.44 24.84 1.22
CA LYS A 351 2.73 26.02 2.07
C LYS A 351 3.56 27.10 1.35
N ASN A 352 4.31 26.75 0.31
CA ASN A 352 5.11 27.71 -0.47
C ASN A 352 4.29 28.41 -1.57
N ILE A 353 3.01 28.07 -1.73
CA ILE A 353 2.10 28.74 -2.66
C ILE A 353 1.41 29.88 -1.90
N PRO A 354 1.39 31.12 -2.42
CA PRO A 354 0.80 32.27 -1.72
C PRO A 354 -0.72 32.23 -1.51
N GLU A 355 -1.42 31.37 -2.26
CA GLU A 355 -2.87 31.20 -2.16
C GLU A 355 -3.21 30.10 -1.16
N ASP A 356 -4.28 30.30 -0.37
CA ASP A 356 -4.78 29.28 0.55
C ASP A 356 -5.26 28.07 -0.25
N PHE A 357 -4.43 27.01 -0.31
CA PHE A 357 -4.79 25.75 -0.94
C PHE A 357 -5.58 24.88 0.05
N PRO A 358 -6.87 24.60 -0.18
CA PRO A 358 -7.67 23.75 0.71
C PRO A 358 -7.07 22.34 0.86
N ASP A 359 -6.29 21.89 -0.12
CA ASP A 359 -5.62 20.59 -0.13
C ASP A 359 -4.49 20.48 0.92
N GLU A 360 -3.89 21.57 1.41
CA GLU A 360 -2.81 21.53 2.42
C GLU A 360 -3.33 20.90 3.74
N THR A 361 -4.52 21.32 4.16
CA THR A 361 -5.11 20.85 5.42
C THR A 361 -5.48 19.37 5.32
N GLY A 362 -6.07 18.96 4.19
CA GLY A 362 -6.41 17.55 3.94
C GLY A 362 -5.20 16.63 3.96
N MET A 363 -4.02 17.11 3.52
CA MET A 363 -2.79 16.34 3.59
C MET A 363 -2.26 16.17 5.02
N PHE A 364 -2.30 17.21 5.85
CA PHE A 364 -1.91 17.08 7.27
C PHE A 364 -2.91 16.21 8.07
N GLU A 365 -4.21 16.27 7.77
CA GLU A 365 -5.20 15.35 8.36
C GLU A 365 -4.90 13.89 7.97
N ALA A 366 -4.62 13.63 6.69
CA ALA A 366 -4.23 12.31 6.22
C ALA A 366 -2.91 11.83 6.85
N ALA A 367 -1.94 12.71 7.04
CA ALA A 367 -0.70 12.41 7.75
C ALA A 367 -0.93 12.05 9.22
N ALA A 368 -1.81 12.78 9.93
CA ALA A 368 -2.16 12.48 11.31
C ALA A 368 -2.79 11.08 11.43
N SER A 369 -3.71 10.72 10.53
CA SER A 369 -4.30 9.38 10.48
C SER A 369 -3.25 8.30 10.21
N ALA A 370 -2.38 8.51 9.20
CA ALA A 370 -1.35 7.54 8.85
C ALA A 370 -0.30 7.36 9.96
N HIS A 371 0.09 8.42 10.68
CA HIS A 371 0.94 8.29 11.86
C HIS A 371 0.25 7.53 13.00
N CYS A 372 -1.07 7.73 13.21
CA CYS A 372 -1.85 6.95 14.18
C CYS A 372 -1.86 5.46 13.84
N ASP A 373 -2.08 5.11 12.57
CA ASP A 373 -2.06 3.71 12.09
C ASP A 373 -0.65 3.08 12.27
N ALA A 374 0.40 3.89 12.11
CA ALA A 374 1.78 3.51 12.39
C ALA A 374 2.15 3.46 13.88
N LYS A 375 1.22 3.79 14.80
CA LYS A 375 1.44 3.95 16.25
C LYS A 375 2.50 5.01 16.62
N GLN A 376 2.74 5.96 15.72
CA GLN A 376 3.63 7.12 15.89
C GLN A 376 2.83 8.30 16.45
N TYR A 377 2.37 8.15 17.69
CA TYR A 377 1.35 9.02 18.26
C TYR A 377 1.80 10.47 18.51
N ARG A 378 3.09 10.71 18.77
CA ARG A 378 3.61 12.08 18.91
C ARG A 378 3.62 12.81 17.58
N GLU A 379 4.02 12.12 16.52
CA GLU A 379 4.05 12.62 15.16
C GLU A 379 2.63 12.86 14.62
N ALA A 380 1.69 11.97 14.96
CA ALA A 380 0.27 12.14 14.66
C ALA A 380 -0.31 13.40 15.31
N ALA A 381 -0.01 13.62 16.60
CA ALA A 381 -0.43 14.81 17.32
C ALA A 381 0.14 16.09 16.69
N SER A 382 1.42 16.07 16.34
CA SER A 382 2.09 17.19 15.67
C SER A 382 1.45 17.50 14.31
N ALA A 383 1.11 16.49 13.49
CA ALA A 383 0.46 16.71 12.19
C ALA A 383 -0.94 17.30 12.34
N ALA A 384 -1.71 16.82 13.33
CA ALA A 384 -3.03 17.36 13.62
C ALA A 384 -2.95 18.83 14.13
N GLN A 385 -1.91 19.20 14.89
CA GLN A 385 -1.68 20.59 15.29
C GLN A 385 -1.29 21.49 14.11
N GLU A 386 -0.51 21.00 13.15
CA GLU A 386 -0.17 21.73 11.92
C GLU A 386 -1.44 22.04 11.11
N ALA A 387 -2.32 21.06 10.93
CA ALA A 387 -3.62 21.27 10.30
C ALA A 387 -4.54 22.21 11.12
N ALA A 388 -4.52 22.12 12.45
CA ALA A 388 -5.28 23.04 13.31
C ALA A 388 -4.81 24.50 13.17
N ALA A 389 -3.50 24.73 13.00
CA ALA A 389 -2.93 26.06 12.78
C ALA A 389 -3.36 26.67 11.43
N ILE A 390 -3.60 25.84 10.41
CA ILE A 390 -4.15 26.32 9.13
C ILE A 390 -5.60 26.75 9.32
N PHE A 391 -6.42 25.93 9.99
CA PHE A 391 -7.81 26.31 10.30
C PHE A 391 -7.92 27.55 11.21
N GLU A 392 -6.92 27.81 12.05
CA GLU A 392 -6.83 29.06 12.82
C GLU A 392 -6.65 30.28 11.89
N ARG A 393 -5.72 30.21 10.93
CA ARG A 393 -5.52 31.29 9.94
C ARG A 393 -6.75 31.50 9.06
N ASN A 394 -7.43 30.41 8.70
CA ASN A 394 -8.62 30.44 7.86
C ASN A 394 -9.90 30.79 8.64
N HIS A 395 -9.80 31.14 9.93
CA HIS A 395 -10.92 31.49 10.80
C HIS A 395 -12.03 30.41 10.83
N MET A 396 -11.64 29.13 10.86
CA MET A 396 -12.53 27.97 10.95
C MET A 396 -12.44 27.31 12.34
N PRO A 397 -13.06 27.91 13.37
CA PRO A 397 -12.85 27.50 14.76
C PRO A 397 -13.37 26.08 15.06
N SER A 398 -14.48 25.65 14.43
CA SER A 398 -15.03 24.29 14.62
C SER A 398 -14.06 23.21 14.13
N SER A 399 -13.43 23.42 12.97
CA SER A 399 -12.47 22.48 12.40
C SER A 399 -11.16 22.46 13.18
N ARG A 400 -10.69 23.64 13.61
CA ARG A 400 -9.53 23.75 14.51
C ARG A 400 -9.73 22.95 15.79
N ALA A 401 -10.86 23.12 16.47
CA ALA A 401 -11.16 22.41 17.72
C ALA A 401 -11.16 20.89 17.52
N ARG A 402 -11.77 20.40 16.43
CA ARG A 402 -11.78 18.97 16.06
C ARG A 402 -10.36 18.41 15.93
N LEU A 403 -9.44 19.15 15.32
CA LEU A 403 -8.07 18.69 15.13
C LEU A 403 -7.23 18.75 16.40
N LEU A 404 -7.49 19.72 17.29
CA LEU A 404 -6.88 19.73 18.62
C LEU A 404 -7.33 18.52 19.45
N GLU A 405 -8.60 18.09 19.33
CA GLU A 405 -9.06 16.85 19.96
C GLU A 405 -8.37 15.62 19.38
N LEU A 406 -8.22 15.53 18.04
CA LEU A 406 -7.49 14.43 17.40
C LEU A 406 -6.03 14.38 17.90
N ALA A 407 -5.36 15.53 18.00
CA ALA A 407 -4.01 15.62 18.52
C ALA A 407 -3.94 15.15 19.99
N ALA A 408 -4.91 15.57 20.82
CA ALA A 408 -4.98 15.13 22.21
C ALA A 408 -5.28 13.64 22.37
N GLN A 409 -6.11 13.06 21.50
CA GLN A 409 -6.38 11.63 21.47
C GLN A 409 -5.13 10.83 21.13
N ALA A 410 -4.32 11.31 20.18
CA ALA A 410 -3.03 10.71 19.87
C ALA A 410 -2.07 10.80 21.07
N LEU A 411 -1.90 11.98 21.68
CA LEU A 411 -1.03 12.13 22.87
C LEU A 411 -1.47 11.27 24.05
N ALA A 412 -2.77 11.04 24.24
CA ALA A 412 -3.27 10.16 25.30
C ALA A 412 -2.88 8.68 25.13
N LYS A 413 -2.35 8.27 23.97
CA LYS A 413 -1.76 6.93 23.75
C LYS A 413 -0.28 6.85 24.14
N VAL A 414 0.33 7.97 24.53
CA VAL A 414 1.71 8.12 25.00
C VAL A 414 1.64 8.53 26.48
N PRO A 415 2.65 8.24 27.33
CA PRO A 415 2.72 8.76 28.70
C PRO A 415 2.99 10.28 28.74
N ASP A 416 2.11 11.07 28.14
CA ASP A 416 2.07 12.53 28.20
C ASP A 416 0.63 13.01 28.48
N PRO A 417 0.10 12.74 29.68
CA PRO A 417 -1.26 13.12 30.06
C PRO A 417 -1.44 14.65 30.12
N LEU A 418 -0.38 15.40 30.42
CA LEU A 418 -0.43 16.86 30.52
C LEU A 418 -0.51 17.53 29.15
N GLY A 419 0.25 17.05 28.16
CA GLY A 419 0.14 17.51 26.78
C GLY A 419 -1.26 17.27 26.20
N ALA A 420 -1.82 16.07 26.43
CA ALA A 420 -3.18 15.76 26.02
C ALA A 420 -4.24 16.65 26.71
N ALA A 421 -4.07 16.92 28.01
CA ALA A 421 -4.98 17.78 28.77
C ALA A 421 -4.97 19.23 28.27
N ALA A 422 -3.78 19.78 27.98
CA ALA A 422 -3.63 21.14 27.46
C ALA A 422 -4.36 21.34 26.13
N LEU A 423 -4.21 20.39 25.19
CA LEU A 423 -4.88 20.46 23.88
C LEU A 423 -6.40 20.33 24.00
N ARG A 424 -6.90 19.45 24.88
CA ARG A 424 -8.35 19.35 25.15
C ARG A 424 -8.91 20.61 25.77
N MET A 425 -8.17 21.26 26.67
CA MET A 425 -8.56 22.53 27.27
C MET A 425 -8.69 23.64 26.20
N GLN A 426 -7.74 23.69 25.26
CA GLN A 426 -7.81 24.63 24.13
C GLN A 426 -9.01 24.34 23.23
N ALA A 427 -9.25 23.07 22.85
CA ALA A 427 -10.41 22.66 22.07
C ALA A 427 -11.74 23.02 22.77
N ALA A 428 -11.83 22.77 24.08
CA ALA A 428 -13.00 23.08 24.89
C ALA A 428 -13.31 24.58 24.93
N THR A 429 -12.26 25.41 25.05
CA THR A 429 -12.39 26.88 25.03
C THR A 429 -12.95 27.33 23.69
N ILE A 430 -12.41 26.81 22.58
CA ILE A 430 -12.89 27.13 21.24
C ILE A 430 -14.35 26.69 21.06
N TYR A 431 -14.72 25.47 21.44
CA TYR A 431 -16.11 25.00 21.34
C TYR A 431 -17.08 25.83 22.17
N ARG A 432 -16.65 26.32 23.34
CA ARG A 432 -17.48 27.17 24.20
C ARG A 432 -17.82 28.49 23.52
N ASP A 433 -16.88 29.04 22.77
CA ASP A 433 -17.01 30.33 22.11
C ASP A 433 -17.82 30.24 20.80
N ILE A 434 -18.03 29.03 20.26
CA ILE A 434 -18.87 28.79 19.09
C ILE A 434 -20.32 28.47 19.51
N CYS A 435 -21.28 29.25 19.01
CA CYS A 435 -22.70 29.00 19.20
C CYS A 435 -23.10 27.58 18.76
N GLY A 436 -23.82 26.86 19.63
CA GLY A 436 -24.33 25.51 19.33
C GLY A 436 -23.41 24.34 19.72
N HIS A 437 -22.18 24.59 20.18
CA HIS A 437 -21.21 23.53 20.53
C HIS A 437 -21.00 23.32 22.03
N LYS A 438 -21.95 23.75 22.88
CA LYS A 438 -21.86 23.62 24.36
C LYS A 438 -21.62 22.20 24.84
N TYR A 439 -22.25 21.21 24.20
CA TYR A 439 -22.07 19.80 24.54
C TYR A 439 -20.63 19.32 24.25
N ASN A 440 -20.07 19.67 23.09
CA ASN A 440 -18.70 19.33 22.73
C ASN A 440 -17.69 20.01 23.66
N ALA A 441 -17.94 21.27 24.03
CA ALA A 441 -17.12 21.97 25.02
C ALA A 441 -17.12 21.23 26.37
N ALA A 442 -18.29 20.77 26.85
CA ALA A 442 -18.41 20.02 28.10
C ALA A 442 -17.65 18.68 28.06
N LEU A 443 -17.73 17.95 26.94
CA LEU A 443 -16.97 16.71 26.73
C LEU A 443 -15.46 16.96 26.75
N ALA A 444 -15.01 17.98 26.03
CA ALA A 444 -13.59 18.34 25.95
C ALA A 444 -13.04 18.78 27.32
N TYR A 445 -13.78 19.59 28.08
CA TYR A 445 -13.42 19.96 29.45
C TYR A 445 -13.36 18.75 30.39
N THR A 446 -14.31 17.82 30.29
CA THR A 446 -14.31 16.59 31.11
C THR A 446 -13.09 15.71 30.79
N ALA A 447 -12.78 15.54 29.51
CA ALA A 447 -11.62 14.77 29.07
C ALA A 447 -10.29 15.46 29.41
N ALA A 448 -10.24 16.79 29.43
CA ALA A 448 -9.11 17.56 29.94
C ALA A 448 -8.94 17.35 31.46
N GLY A 449 -10.04 17.40 32.22
CA GLY A 449 -10.05 17.19 33.67
C GLY A 449 -9.51 15.82 34.07
N SER A 450 -9.98 14.76 33.41
CA SER A 450 -9.47 13.40 33.63
C SER A 450 -7.98 13.28 33.32
N ALA A 451 -7.50 13.86 32.21
CA ALA A 451 -6.10 13.82 31.83
C ALA A 451 -5.20 14.64 32.78
N TYR A 452 -5.63 15.82 33.24
CA TYR A 452 -4.91 16.56 34.29
C TYR A 452 -4.84 15.78 35.60
N LYS A 453 -5.90 15.05 35.96
CA LYS A 453 -5.92 14.21 37.16
C LYS A 453 -4.93 13.05 37.04
N GLU A 454 -4.89 12.38 35.89
CA GLU A 454 -3.90 11.34 35.58
C GLU A 454 -2.47 11.87 35.64
N GLY A 455 -2.25 13.10 35.16
CA GLY A 455 -0.97 13.81 35.26
C GLY A 455 -0.67 14.41 36.64
N GLY A 456 -1.50 14.17 37.66
CA GLY A 456 -1.28 14.63 39.03
C GLY A 456 -1.59 16.12 39.28
N VAL A 457 -2.07 16.87 38.29
CA VAL A 457 -2.36 18.31 38.41
C VAL A 457 -3.81 18.53 38.83
N LEU A 458 -4.12 18.14 40.07
CA LEU A 458 -5.49 18.11 40.62
C LEU A 458 -6.18 19.48 40.55
N ARG A 459 -5.44 20.58 40.71
CA ARG A 459 -6.00 21.94 40.62
C ARG A 459 -6.58 22.23 39.23
N LEU A 460 -5.83 21.92 38.17
CA LEU A 460 -6.30 22.13 36.79
C LEU A 460 -7.40 21.12 36.43
N ALA A 461 -7.30 19.88 36.93
CA ALA A 461 -8.35 18.89 36.78
C ALA A 461 -9.69 19.38 37.34
N ARG A 462 -9.66 19.93 38.56
CA ARG A 462 -10.84 20.52 39.21
C ARG A 462 -11.41 21.68 38.40
N VAL A 463 -10.57 22.61 37.94
CA VAL A 463 -11.02 23.76 37.12
C VAL A 463 -11.73 23.27 35.86
N ALA A 464 -11.13 22.33 35.12
CA ALA A 464 -11.73 21.80 33.90
C ALA A 464 -13.09 21.13 34.16
N HIS A 465 -13.21 20.32 35.22
CA HIS A 465 -14.49 19.71 35.58
C HIS A 465 -15.56 20.72 36.02
N LEU A 466 -15.17 21.80 36.72
CA LEU A 466 -16.10 22.88 37.08
C LEU A 466 -16.58 23.69 35.86
N GLU A 467 -15.74 23.85 34.84
CA GLU A 467 -16.15 24.46 33.56
C GLU A 467 -17.13 23.58 32.76
N ALA A 468 -17.05 22.25 32.90
CA ALA A 468 -17.95 21.32 32.23
C ALA A 468 -19.38 21.31 32.83
N GLU A 469 -19.53 21.45 34.15
CA GLU A 469 -20.83 21.40 34.87
C GLU A 469 -21.90 22.37 34.30
N PRO A 470 -21.65 23.69 34.16
CA PRO A 470 -22.65 24.61 33.64
C PRO A 470 -22.98 24.37 32.16
N LEU A 471 -22.03 23.81 31.40
CA LEU A 471 -22.22 23.50 29.98
C LEU A 471 -23.15 22.29 29.79
N TYR A 472 -22.95 21.21 30.55
CA TYR A 472 -23.88 20.08 30.57
C TYR A 472 -25.27 20.48 31.07
N THR A 473 -25.33 21.35 32.08
CA THR A 473 -26.61 21.90 32.58
C THR A 473 -27.35 22.65 31.49
N ALA A 474 -26.63 23.49 30.72
CA ALA A 474 -27.21 24.26 29.62
C ALA A 474 -27.69 23.39 28.44
N THR A 475 -27.20 22.16 28.30
CA THR A 475 -27.66 21.19 27.28
C THR A 475 -28.75 20.24 27.80
N GLY A 476 -29.13 20.34 29.08
CA GLY A 476 -30.09 19.43 29.72
C GLY A 476 -29.51 18.09 30.16
N ASP A 477 -28.19 17.91 30.11
CA ASP A 477 -27.50 16.67 30.53
C ASP A 477 -27.22 16.70 32.04
N VAL A 478 -28.24 16.38 32.82
CA VAL A 478 -28.16 16.37 34.30
C VAL A 478 -27.15 15.34 34.82
N ALA A 479 -27.02 14.20 34.14
CA ALA A 479 -26.08 13.15 34.51
C ALA A 479 -24.63 13.61 34.28
N GLY A 480 -24.34 14.20 33.13
CA GLY A 480 -23.04 14.79 32.81
C GLY A 480 -22.64 15.90 33.79
N ALA A 481 -23.57 16.82 34.11
CA ALA A 481 -23.34 17.89 35.07
C ALA A 481 -23.00 17.35 36.47
N THR A 482 -23.76 16.35 36.94
CA THR A 482 -23.54 15.71 38.24
C THR A 482 -22.19 14.98 38.28
N ALA A 483 -21.85 14.23 37.23
CA ALA A 483 -20.58 13.53 37.12
C ALA A 483 -19.39 14.51 37.12
N ALA A 484 -19.48 15.61 36.37
CA ALA A 484 -18.46 16.65 36.34
C ALA A 484 -18.24 17.27 37.74
N ARG A 485 -19.32 17.61 38.46
CA ARG A 485 -19.24 18.11 39.84
C ARG A 485 -18.59 17.11 40.80
N LEU A 486 -18.97 15.83 40.72
CA LEU A 486 -18.37 14.78 41.54
C LEU A 486 -16.87 14.62 41.23
N ALA A 487 -16.49 14.66 39.96
CA ALA A 487 -15.09 14.61 39.54
C ALA A 487 -14.29 15.83 40.04
N ALA A 488 -14.87 17.03 39.96
CA ALA A 488 -14.27 18.24 40.54
C ALA A 488 -14.07 18.13 42.06
N THR A 489 -15.06 17.57 42.76
CA THR A 489 -15.00 17.35 44.23
C THR A 489 -13.92 16.35 44.59
N ALA A 490 -13.78 15.27 43.81
CA ALA A 490 -12.72 14.28 44.00
C ALA A 490 -11.31 14.82 43.74
N CYS A 491 -11.19 15.97 43.06
CA CYS A 491 -9.92 16.67 42.82
C CYS A 491 -9.64 17.75 43.87
N VAL A 492 -10.50 17.94 44.88
CA VAL A 492 -10.22 18.85 45.99
C VAL A 492 -9.07 18.27 46.79
N PRO A 493 -7.94 19.01 46.91
CA PRO A 493 -6.84 18.54 47.72
C PRO A 493 -7.29 18.40 49.17
N LYS A 494 -6.91 17.29 49.79
CA LYS A 494 -7.22 17.06 51.20
C LYS A 494 -6.24 17.88 52.03
N LYS A 495 -6.79 18.74 52.89
CA LYS A 495 -5.99 19.48 53.88
C LYS A 495 -5.26 18.49 54.79
N LEU A 496 -4.01 18.78 55.07
CA LEU A 496 -3.25 18.07 56.09
C LEU A 496 -3.63 18.64 57.45
N ASP A 497 -4.50 17.92 58.16
CA ASP A 497 -4.75 18.19 59.58
C ASP A 497 -3.75 17.44 60.47
N MET A 498 -3.73 17.80 61.76
CA MET A 498 -2.82 17.19 62.71
C MET A 498 -3.05 15.68 62.89
N ALA A 499 -4.30 15.23 62.85
CA ALA A 499 -4.62 13.80 62.99
C ALA A 499 -4.03 12.99 61.84
N THR A 500 -4.17 13.50 60.62
CA THR A 500 -3.62 12.90 59.40
C THR A 500 -2.10 12.94 59.40
N PHE A 501 -1.49 14.06 59.80
CA PHE A 501 -0.04 14.17 59.90
C PHE A 501 0.57 13.17 60.88
N GLU A 502 -0.05 12.96 62.04
CA GLU A 502 0.41 11.96 63.01
C GLU A 502 0.16 10.52 62.53
N ALA A 503 -0.91 10.26 61.79
CA ALA A 503 -1.15 8.97 61.16
C ALA A 503 -0.11 8.60 60.07
N MET A 504 0.62 9.59 59.53
CA MET A 504 1.72 9.38 58.57
C MET A 504 3.07 9.09 59.23
N ALA A 505 3.15 9.12 60.56
CA ALA A 505 4.37 8.80 61.29
C ALA A 505 4.83 7.36 60.97
N PRO A 506 6.14 7.08 60.98
CA PRO A 506 6.65 5.73 60.76
C PRO A 506 6.18 4.77 61.86
N ASP A 507 5.70 3.60 61.44
CA ASP A 507 5.19 2.54 62.33
C ASP A 507 6.26 1.96 63.27
N ASN A 508 7.55 2.16 62.95
CA ASN A 508 8.68 1.79 63.80
C ASN A 508 9.89 2.71 63.56
N ASP A 509 10.79 2.72 64.53
CA ASP A 509 12.00 3.54 64.47
C ASP A 509 13.01 3.08 63.41
N GLN A 510 12.90 1.85 62.90
CA GLN A 510 13.85 1.33 61.89
C GLN A 510 13.72 2.12 60.59
N VAL A 511 12.50 2.50 60.20
CA VAL A 511 12.26 3.35 59.02
C VAL A 511 13.01 4.68 59.13
N ILE A 512 13.10 5.27 60.34
CA ILE A 512 13.84 6.51 60.56
C ILE A 512 15.34 6.29 60.34
N VAL A 513 15.88 5.20 60.89
CA VAL A 513 17.29 4.82 60.72
C VAL A 513 17.63 4.61 59.25
N ASP A 514 16.76 3.90 58.52
CA ASP A 514 16.96 3.59 57.10
C ASP A 514 16.90 4.85 56.23
N ILE A 515 15.94 5.75 56.49
CA ILE A 515 15.85 7.07 55.82
C ILE A 515 17.13 7.88 56.06
N ASN A 516 17.60 7.97 57.30
CA ASN A 516 18.80 8.75 57.63
C ASN A 516 20.06 8.14 56.99
N ALA A 517 20.14 6.82 56.89
CA ALA A 517 21.22 6.14 56.16
C ALA A 517 21.20 6.48 54.67
N LYS A 518 20.01 6.54 54.05
CA LYS A 518 19.86 6.97 52.65
C LYS A 518 20.23 8.44 52.43
N ILE A 519 19.83 9.33 53.33
CA ILE A 519 20.22 10.76 53.27
C ILE A 519 21.75 10.86 53.34
N ALA A 520 22.39 10.18 54.29
CA ALA A 520 23.85 10.20 54.44
C ALA A 520 24.57 9.65 53.20
N ALA A 521 24.06 8.56 52.60
CA ALA A 521 24.65 7.96 51.40
C ALA A 521 24.58 8.86 50.15
N HIS A 522 23.67 9.85 50.13
CA HIS A 522 23.43 10.72 48.97
C HIS A 522 23.59 12.22 49.29
N GLN A 523 24.32 12.58 50.36
CA GLN A 523 24.43 13.97 50.81
C GLN A 523 24.92 14.91 49.68
N ASP A 524 25.94 14.50 48.94
CA ASP A 524 26.60 15.37 47.94
C ASP A 524 25.64 15.71 46.80
N ALA A 525 24.80 14.74 46.40
CA ALA A 525 23.79 14.94 45.38
C ALA A 525 22.60 15.76 45.90
N LEU A 526 22.22 15.57 47.17
CA LEU A 526 21.16 16.34 47.83
C LEU A 526 21.51 17.83 48.03
N GLN A 527 22.80 18.14 48.17
CA GLN A 527 23.33 19.51 48.31
C GLN A 527 23.67 20.18 46.96
N SER A 528 23.57 19.45 45.85
CA SER A 528 23.82 20.02 44.52
C SER A 528 22.74 21.05 44.13
N GLU A 529 23.08 21.98 43.24
CA GLU A 529 22.15 23.01 42.75
C GLU A 529 20.89 22.40 42.11
N ASP A 530 21.08 21.28 41.40
CA ASP A 530 20.02 20.52 40.76
C ASP A 530 19.24 19.61 41.72
N GLY A 531 19.76 19.38 42.93
CA GLY A 531 19.24 18.41 43.89
C GLY A 531 19.27 16.95 43.39
N PHE A 532 18.73 16.06 44.22
CA PHE A 532 18.60 14.65 43.89
C PHE A 532 17.30 14.39 43.11
N LYS A 533 17.41 13.94 41.84
CA LYS A 533 16.23 13.71 40.98
C LYS A 533 15.65 12.30 41.15
N VAL A 534 14.36 12.19 41.48
CA VAL A 534 13.64 10.91 41.54
C VAL A 534 12.18 11.09 41.12
N ASP A 535 11.67 10.26 40.20
CA ASP A 535 10.30 10.34 39.67
C ASP A 535 9.87 11.74 39.21
N GLY A 536 10.79 12.51 38.61
CA GLY A 536 10.52 13.90 38.18
C GLY A 536 10.52 14.92 39.32
N LEU A 537 10.74 14.49 40.57
CA LEU A 537 10.91 15.33 41.74
C LEU A 537 12.39 15.68 41.93
N SER A 538 12.64 16.86 42.49
CA SER A 538 13.96 17.38 42.83
C SER A 538 14.06 17.52 44.34
N LEU A 539 14.74 16.58 44.98
CA LEU A 539 14.93 16.56 46.44
C LEU A 539 16.16 17.37 46.81
N ARG A 540 16.03 18.32 47.72
CA ARG A 540 17.11 19.20 48.15
C ARG A 540 17.30 19.13 49.64
N PHE A 541 18.55 19.24 50.06
CA PHE A 541 18.91 19.38 51.46
C PHE A 541 20.02 20.42 51.61
N ASP A 542 19.66 21.68 51.32
CA ASP A 542 20.57 22.81 51.31
C ASP A 542 21.27 22.94 52.68
N ASP A 543 22.61 23.00 52.66
CA ASP A 543 23.51 23.02 53.82
C ASP A 543 23.22 21.96 54.91
N LEU A 544 22.54 20.87 54.55
CA LEU A 544 22.15 19.78 55.44
C LEU A 544 21.44 20.27 56.72
N TYR A 545 20.58 21.28 56.65
CA TYR A 545 19.81 21.74 57.80
C TYR A 545 18.32 21.95 57.50
N CYS A 546 17.49 21.84 58.53
CA CYS A 546 16.07 22.11 58.47
C CYS A 546 15.84 23.61 58.35
N CYS A 547 15.34 24.07 57.20
CA CYS A 547 15.08 25.49 56.94
C CYS A 547 14.03 26.12 57.90
N ILE A 548 13.24 25.31 58.59
CA ILE A 548 12.19 25.76 59.53
C ILE A 548 12.73 25.91 60.96
N GLU A 549 13.49 24.91 61.44
CA GLU A 549 13.93 24.84 62.85
C GLU A 549 15.40 25.20 63.05
N GLY A 550 16.21 25.17 61.99
CA GLY A 550 17.66 25.39 62.06
C GLY A 550 18.46 24.14 62.44
N ASP A 551 17.80 22.99 62.67
CA ASP A 551 18.47 21.75 63.06
C ASP A 551 19.35 21.21 61.92
N SER A 552 20.61 20.90 62.19
CA SER A 552 21.51 20.29 61.20
C SER A 552 21.41 18.77 61.20
N PHE A 553 21.52 18.17 60.02
CA PHE A 553 21.65 16.74 59.85
C PHE A 553 23.05 16.30 60.27
N VAL A 554 23.08 15.33 61.18
CA VAL A 554 24.32 14.66 61.61
C VAL A 554 24.13 13.17 61.37
N ALA A 555 25.02 12.60 60.55
CA ALA A 555 24.99 11.17 60.25
C ALA A 555 25.04 10.34 61.55
N GLY A 556 24.13 9.37 61.67
CA GLY A 556 23.99 8.53 62.86
C GLY A 556 23.06 9.09 63.95
N GLN A 557 22.61 10.35 63.85
CA GLN A 557 21.53 10.83 64.71
C GLN A 557 20.17 10.26 64.29
N ARG A 558 19.30 10.07 65.28
CA ARG A 558 17.98 9.45 65.11
C ARG A 558 16.86 10.50 65.01
N LEU A 559 17.12 11.56 64.25
CA LEU A 559 16.13 12.61 63.94
C LEU A 559 15.17 12.12 62.85
N GLU A 560 13.88 12.38 63.02
CA GLU A 560 12.88 12.09 61.99
C GLU A 560 12.88 13.20 60.93
N TRP A 561 13.45 12.89 59.77
CA TRP A 561 13.41 13.75 58.59
C TRP A 561 12.27 13.35 57.66
N LEU A 562 11.61 14.35 57.11
CA LEU A 562 10.54 14.20 56.13
C LEU A 562 10.75 15.18 54.97
N LEU A 563 10.12 14.93 53.82
CA LEU A 563 10.12 15.92 52.73
C LEU A 563 8.87 16.78 52.78
N LEU A 564 9.08 18.07 52.61
CA LEU A 564 8.03 19.06 52.45
C LEU A 564 8.14 19.68 51.06
N CYS A 565 7.02 19.85 50.37
CA CYS A 565 6.99 20.56 49.10
C CYS A 565 7.47 22.01 49.32
N ARG A 566 8.31 22.51 48.42
CA ARG A 566 8.71 23.93 48.36
C ARG A 566 8.01 24.65 47.21
N GLY A 567 7.67 23.92 46.16
CA GLY A 567 6.89 24.35 44.99
C GLY A 567 6.99 23.31 43.87
N ALA A 568 6.24 23.50 42.77
CA ALA A 568 6.11 22.63 41.58
C ALA A 568 6.71 21.21 41.72
N ASN A 569 8.04 21.06 41.56
CA ASN A 569 8.75 19.78 41.65
C ASN A 569 9.93 19.79 42.64
N VAL A 570 10.06 20.81 43.50
CA VAL A 570 11.18 20.95 44.45
C VAL A 570 10.71 20.61 45.85
N TRP A 571 11.46 19.72 46.51
CA TRP A 571 11.15 19.16 47.83
C TRP A 571 12.33 19.34 48.76
N GLU A 572 12.07 19.72 50.01
CA GLU A 572 13.11 19.94 51.01
C GLU A 572 12.97 19.04 52.21
N PHE A 573 14.12 18.60 52.73
CA PHE A 573 14.17 17.87 53.99
C PHE A 573 13.95 18.82 55.17
N VAL A 574 12.97 18.47 56.00
CA VAL A 574 12.66 19.16 57.26
C VAL A 574 12.47 18.14 58.37
N THR A 575 12.65 18.58 59.61
CA THR A 575 12.37 17.76 60.78
C THR A 575 10.86 17.57 60.97
N ALA A 576 10.46 16.43 61.55
CA ALA A 576 9.06 16.19 61.91
C ALA A 576 8.51 17.26 62.86
N SER A 577 9.33 17.75 63.80
CA SER A 577 8.99 18.87 64.68
C SER A 577 8.71 20.16 63.89
N GLY A 578 9.53 20.46 62.87
CA GLY A 578 9.35 21.64 62.03
C GLY A 578 8.07 21.59 61.21
N ALA A 579 7.82 20.45 60.58
CA ALA A 579 6.59 20.19 59.84
C ALA A 579 5.35 20.25 60.75
N LYS A 580 5.41 19.69 61.97
CA LYS A 580 4.33 19.74 62.96
C LYS A 580 3.91 21.18 63.29
N ARG A 581 4.87 22.11 63.41
CA ARG A 581 4.56 23.54 63.61
C ARG A 581 3.81 24.14 62.42
N LEU A 582 4.16 23.74 61.19
CA LEU A 582 3.48 24.22 59.98
C LEU A 582 2.07 23.63 59.86
N THR A 583 1.92 22.33 60.11
CA THR A 583 0.61 21.67 60.12
C THR A 583 -0.32 22.29 61.16
N ALA A 584 0.18 22.59 62.37
CA ALA A 584 -0.61 23.25 63.40
C ALA A 584 -1.07 24.67 63.00
N LYS A 585 -0.25 25.39 62.22
CA LYS A 585 -0.64 26.69 61.64
C LYS A 585 -1.57 26.54 60.44
N GLY A 586 -1.68 25.33 59.88
CA GLY A 586 -2.48 25.01 58.70
C GLY A 586 -1.99 25.64 57.40
N ARG A 587 -0.82 26.29 57.38
CA ARG A 587 -0.33 27.05 56.22
C ARG A 587 1.04 26.59 55.76
N HIS A 588 1.18 26.48 54.44
CA HIS A 588 2.40 26.23 53.72
C HIS A 588 3.37 27.40 53.89
N HIS A 589 4.60 27.12 54.33
CA HIS A 589 5.61 28.12 54.67
C HIS A 589 6.10 28.96 53.48
N VAL A 590 6.18 28.37 52.28
CA VAL A 590 6.56 29.09 51.04
C VAL A 590 5.34 29.65 50.29
N GLU A 591 4.39 28.79 49.90
CA GLU A 591 3.29 29.17 49.00
C GLU A 591 2.13 29.92 49.67
N GLN A 592 2.15 30.14 50.99
CA GLN A 592 1.11 30.83 51.77
C GLN A 592 -0.33 30.27 51.61
N ARG A 593 -0.48 29.05 51.09
CA ARG A 593 -1.76 28.31 50.99
C ARG A 593 -1.94 27.34 52.15
N ASP A 594 -3.12 26.71 52.24
CA ASP A 594 -3.33 25.62 53.19
C ASP A 594 -2.39 24.44 52.89
N LEU A 595 -1.87 23.80 53.94
CA LEU A 595 -1.03 22.61 53.82
C LEU A 595 -1.89 21.40 53.40
N GLU A 596 -1.46 20.64 52.41
CA GLU A 596 -2.19 19.50 51.85
C GLU A 596 -1.48 18.18 52.17
N ILE A 597 -2.21 17.05 52.20
CA ILE A 597 -1.63 15.73 52.49
C ILE A 597 -0.51 15.39 51.52
N GLU A 598 -0.66 15.81 50.27
CA GLU A 598 0.34 15.56 49.23
C GLU A 598 1.61 16.40 49.40
N ASP A 599 1.60 17.49 50.17
CA ASP A 599 2.79 18.33 50.39
C ASP A 599 3.84 17.67 51.29
N VAL A 600 3.57 16.48 51.84
CA VAL A 600 4.39 15.82 52.84
C VAL A 600 4.69 14.37 52.45
N PHE A 601 5.98 14.02 52.32
CA PHE A 601 6.43 12.63 52.39
C PHE A 601 7.03 12.34 53.77
N ARG A 602 6.31 11.55 54.57
CA ARG A 602 6.72 11.11 55.91
C ARG A 602 6.71 9.59 56.00
N GLY A 603 7.56 9.01 56.84
CA GLY A 603 7.59 7.58 57.15
C GLY A 603 7.72 6.69 55.90
N LYS A 604 6.81 5.71 55.77
CA LYS A 604 6.84 4.73 54.66
C LYS A 604 6.77 5.35 53.27
N ARG A 605 6.06 6.46 53.10
CA ARG A 605 5.98 7.16 51.80
C ARG A 605 7.34 7.74 51.40
N LEU A 606 8.05 8.34 52.34
CA LEU A 606 9.40 8.85 52.11
C LEU A 606 10.38 7.70 51.82
N TRP A 607 10.32 6.63 52.62
CA TRP A 607 11.16 5.46 52.41
C TRP A 607 10.96 4.85 51.02
N ALA A 608 9.72 4.70 50.56
CA ALA A 608 9.42 4.18 49.23
C ALA A 608 9.99 5.07 48.10
N LEU A 609 9.99 6.39 48.28
CA LEU A 609 10.59 7.33 47.34
C LEU A 609 12.12 7.18 47.30
N LEU A 610 12.78 7.19 48.47
CA LEU A 610 14.24 7.07 48.58
C LEU A 610 14.76 5.68 48.20
N SER A 611 13.93 4.63 48.31
CA SER A 611 14.30 3.26 47.93
C SER A 611 14.40 3.05 46.41
N LYS A 612 13.81 3.94 45.61
CA LYS A 612 13.94 3.91 44.14
C LYS A 612 15.34 4.33 43.67
N VAL A 613 16.12 4.90 44.58
CA VAL A 613 17.48 5.36 44.35
C VAL A 613 18.44 4.18 44.49
N ARG A 614 19.12 3.86 43.38
CA ARG A 614 20.18 2.83 43.34
C ARG A 614 21.49 3.36 43.87
#